data_AF-A0A5N9A7K3-F1
#
_entry.id   AF-A0A5N9A7K3-F1
#
_cell.length_a   1.000
_cell.length_b   1.000
_cell.length_c   1.000
_cell.angle_alpha   90.00
_cell.angle_beta   90.00
_cell.angle_gamma   90.00
#
_symmetry.space_group_name_H-M   'P 1'
#
loop_
_entity.id
_entity.type
_entity.pdbx_description
1 polymer ?
#
loop_
_entity_poly.entity_id
_entity_poly.type
_entity_poly.pdbx_seq_one_letter_code
_entity_poly.pdbx_strand_id
1 'polypeptide(L)' 'MDLHVHGRNMDISDRTREHIATKLEPINRHLPGISDATVELAH' A
#
# COMPACT_ATOMS: atom_id res chain seq x y z
N MET A 1 -8.89 0.96 6.03
CA MET A 1 -7.69 0.12 5.96
C MET A 1 -6.48 1.00 6.19
N ASP A 2 -5.67 0.68 7.20
CA ASP A 2 -4.40 1.34 7.48
C ASP A 2 -3.31 0.75 6.58
N LEU A 3 -2.66 1.61 5.80
CA LEU A 3 -1.68 1.22 4.78
C LEU A 3 -0.27 1.57 5.23
N HIS A 4 0.56 0.55 5.42
CA HIS A 4 1.97 0.68 5.73
C HIS A 4 2.81 0.32 4.50
N VAL A 5 3.64 1.25 4.02
CA VAL A 5 4.51 1.02 2.85
C VAL A 5 5.97 1.18 3.26
N HIS A 6 6.75 0.12 3.05
CA HIS A 6 8.16 0.02 3.40
C HIS A 6 9.02 -0.31 2.17
N GLY A 7 10.12 0.41 2.00
CA GLY A 7 11.10 0.18 0.95
C GLY A 7 12.31 -0.55 1.51
N ARG A 8 12.65 -1.70 0.96
CA ARG A 8 13.84 -2.46 1.36
C ARG A 8 15.03 -1.93 0.57
N ASN A 9 15.85 -1.12 1.23
CA ASN A 9 17.01 -0.43 0.65
C ASN A 9 16.66 0.56 -0.47
N MET A 10 15.43 1.11 -0.44
CA MET A 10 15.01 2.12 -1.40
C MET A 10 14.12 3.17 -0.74
N ASP A 11 14.26 4.41 -1.18
CA ASP A 11 13.33 5.46 -0.84
C ASP A 11 12.02 5.28 -1.60
N ILE A 12 10.90 5.52 -0.91
CA ILE A 12 9.58 5.47 -1.51
C ILE A 12 9.11 6.89 -1.76
N SER A 13 8.97 7.24 -3.04
CA SER A 13 8.39 8.51 -3.45
C SER A 13 6.90 8.60 -3.12
N ASP A 14 6.39 9.81 -2.92
CA ASP A 14 4.96 10.05 -2.71
C ASP A 14 4.11 9.53 -3.87
N ARG A 15 4.61 9.66 -5.11
CA ARG A 15 3.95 9.10 -6.30
C ARG A 15 3.80 7.58 -6.22
N THR A 16 4.80 6.87 -5.69
CA THR A 16 4.73 5.42 -5.49
C THR A 16 3.69 5.07 -4.43
N ARG A 17 3.61 5.84 -3.33
CA ARG A 17 2.60 5.65 -2.28
C ARG A 17 1.18 5.84 -2.83
N GLU A 18 0.95 6.91 -3.60
CA GLU A 18 -0.34 7.19 -4.23
C GLU A 18 -0.75 6.09 -5.21
N HIS A 19 0.21 5.59 -5.98
CA HIS A 19 -0.03 4.46 -6.89
C HIS A 19 -0.48 3.21 -6.15
N ILE A 20 0.20 2.85 -5.05
CA ILE A 20 -0.17 1.71 -4.21
C ILE A 20 -1.56 1.90 -3.60
N ALA A 21 -1.87 3.09 -3.07
CA ALA A 21 -3.17 3.40 -2.50
C ALA A 21 -4.30 3.19 -3.54
N THR A 22 -4.10 3.67 -4.76
CA THR A 22 -5.05 3.49 -5.87
C THR A 22 -5.25 2.01 -6.21
N LYS A 23 -4.18 1.21 -6.17
CA LYS A 23 -4.25 -0.24 -6.41
C LYS A 23 -4.98 -1.00 -5.31
N LEU A 24 -4.97 -0.49 -4.07
CA LEU A 24 -5.61 -1.14 -2.92
C LEU A 24 -7.05 -0.69 -2.67
N GLU A 25 -7.50 0.42 -3.29
CA GLU A 25 -8.88 0.91 -3.16
C GLU A 25 -9.95 -0.15 -3.48
N PRO A 26 -9.82 -0.98 -4.55
CA PRO A 26 -10.80 -2.03 -4.84
C PRO A 26 -10.85 -3.10 -3.74
N ILE A 27 -9.72 -3.42 -3.11
CA ILE A 27 -9.65 -4.39 -2.01
C ILE A 27 -10.41 -3.84 -0.80
N ASN A 28 -10.15 -2.59 -0.42
CA ASN A 28 -10.85 -1.93 0.68
C ASN A 28 -12.37 -1.86 0.43
N ARG A 29 -12.80 -1.70 -0.83
CA ARG A 29 -14.21 -1.68 -1.22
C ARG A 29 -14.90 -3.03 -1.11
N HIS A 30 -14.22 -4.11 -1.52
CA HIS A 30 -14.82 -5.45 -1.61
C HIS A 30 -14.59 -6.32 -0.38
N LEU A 31 -13.59 -5.99 0.44
CA LEU A 31 -13.22 -6.73 1.65
C LEU A 31 -13.15 -5.76 2.85
N PRO A 32 -14.30 -5.21 3.29
CA PRO A 32 -14.34 -4.21 4.37
C PRO A 32 -13.87 -4.74 5.73
N GLY A 33 -13.71 -6.07 5.88
CA GLY A 33 -13.14 -6.71 7.06
C GLY A 33 -11.60 -6.64 7.13
N ILE A 34 -10.92 -6.16 6.09
CA ILE A 34 -9.48 -5.93 6.12
C ILE A 34 -9.21 -4.54 6.69
N SER A 35 -8.70 -4.52 7.92
CA SER A 35 -8.31 -3.30 8.62
C SER A 35 -6.91 -2.83 8.27
N ASP A 36 -6.01 -3.72 7.84
CA ASP A 36 -4.57 -3.44 7.72
C ASP A 36 -3.98 -4.01 6.43
N ALA A 37 -3.09 -3.25 5.80
CA ALA A 37 -2.30 -3.70 4.67
C ALA A 37 -0.84 -3.24 4.80
N THR A 38 0.09 -4.17 4.66
CA THR A 38 1.54 -3.88 4.62
C THR A 38 2.08 -4.22 3.23
N VAL A 39 2.79 -3.27 2.63
CA VAL A 39 3.43 -3.41 1.31
C VAL A 39 4.94 -3.22 1.47
N GLU A 40 5.69 -4.27 1.14
CA GLU A 40 7.15 -4.23 1.06
C GLU A 40 7.60 -4.16 -0.39
N LEU A 41 8.32 -3.10 -0.76
CA LEU A 41 8.94 -2.95 -2.06
C LEU A 41 10.42 -3.31 -1.97
N ALA A 42 10.88 -4.19 -2.87
CA ALA A 42 12.27 -4.59 -2.99
C ALA A 42 12.63 -4.69 -4.49
N HIS A 43 13.92 -4.49 -4.80
CA HIS A 43 14.50 -4.68 -6.14
C HIS A 43 15.45 -5.88 -6.11
#